data_AF-A0A2K8NBU5-F1
#
_entry.id   AF-A0A2K8NBU5-F1
#
_cell.length_a   1.000
_cell.length_b   1.000
_cell.length_c   1.000
_cell.angle_alpha   90.00
_cell.angle_beta   90.00
_cell.angle_gamma   90.00
#
_symmetry.space_group_name_H-M   'P 1'
#
loop_
_entity.id
_entity.type
_entity.pdbx_description
1 polymer ?
#
loop_
_entity_poly.entity_id
_entity_poly.type
_entity_poly.pdbx_seq_one_letter_code
_entity_poly.pdbx_strand_id
1 'polypeptide(L)'
;MAAEWFGGGGIWIDFVEYAERLFAGGRGGLWTDPVQFLSVYSQGQRLLQSDVLSVPISSFFMGWLDSHPEIAAPWQGKSTTFVCKKLLGLEEPRRVVGEVLSGLESLFPGHPTALVTDSPRRWLSEARKRTGAGGAVDPEEDEIDAAAMYVADCLRAFSGYRIFALVLDEDETDSEKVGGLWSLYQPVWNVADHYQWLKGVRWHGEAVALPVGREVDFALFPSVSWDGMAALWEQGLAAAGGLNRDFWKEPGPLPEATDRGPGYGVVPADAHPEHVLNRLHALRGAK
;
A
#
# COMPACT_ATOMS: atom_id res chain seq x y z
N MET A 1 7.26 -1.67 18.73
CA MET A 1 6.35 -1.13 17.71
C MET A 1 5.73 -2.20 16.81
N ALA A 2 6.48 -2.94 15.97
CA ALA A 2 5.90 -4.00 15.12
C ALA A 2 5.25 -5.13 15.94
N ALA A 3 5.99 -5.74 16.86
CA ALA A 3 5.49 -6.79 17.75
C ALA A 3 4.35 -6.30 18.68
N GLU A 4 4.35 -5.01 19.03
CA GLU A 4 3.28 -4.39 19.81
C GLU A 4 2.03 -4.16 18.97
N TRP A 5 2.17 -3.80 17.69
CA TRP A 5 1.04 -3.59 16.79
C TRP A 5 0.39 -4.92 16.39
N PHE A 6 1.20 -5.90 15.96
CA PHE A 6 0.72 -7.23 15.60
C PHE A 6 0.27 -8.06 16.82
N GLY A 7 0.75 -7.74 18.03
CA GLY A 7 0.33 -8.39 19.28
C GLY A 7 -0.77 -7.66 20.06
N GLY A 8 -1.04 -6.38 19.76
CA GLY A 8 -1.84 -5.49 20.61
C GLY A 8 -3.14 -4.98 19.99
N GLY A 9 -3.63 -5.61 18.91
CA GLY A 9 -4.93 -5.31 18.35
C GLY A 9 -5.01 -4.03 17.51
N GLY A 10 -3.89 -3.52 16.99
CA GLY A 10 -3.87 -2.30 16.19
C GLY A 10 -4.81 -2.32 14.96
N ILE A 11 -5.25 -1.14 14.52
CA ILE A 11 -6.18 -0.93 13.41
C ILE A 11 -5.49 -0.07 12.34
N TRP A 12 -5.17 -0.68 11.20
CA TRP A 12 -4.57 0.00 10.06
C TRP A 12 -5.61 0.13 8.95
N ILE A 13 -5.99 1.36 8.66
CA ILE A 13 -7.02 1.70 7.69
C ILE A 13 -6.34 2.41 6.51
N ASP A 14 -6.46 1.84 5.32
CA ASP A 14 -6.21 2.58 4.09
C ASP A 14 -7.50 3.31 3.67
N PHE A 15 -7.44 4.63 3.61
CA PHE A 15 -8.62 5.47 3.43
C PHE A 15 -8.45 6.56 2.39
N VAL A 16 -7.35 6.60 1.66
CA VAL A 16 -7.00 7.79 0.85
C VAL A 16 -8.09 8.09 -0.20
N GLU A 17 -8.54 7.09 -0.95
CA GLU A 17 -9.61 7.26 -1.96
C GLU A 17 -10.96 7.66 -1.32
N TYR A 18 -11.28 7.09 -0.16
CA TYR A 18 -12.47 7.45 0.60
C TYR A 18 -12.43 8.90 1.10
N ALA A 19 -11.28 9.32 1.65
CA ALA A 19 -11.07 10.69 2.11
C ALA A 19 -11.06 11.68 0.93
N GLU A 20 -10.50 11.31 -0.22
CA GLU A 20 -10.58 12.12 -1.44
C GLU A 20 -12.03 12.42 -1.80
N ARG A 21 -12.87 11.38 -1.90
CA ARG A 21 -14.29 11.57 -2.23
C ARG A 21 -15.00 12.52 -1.25
N LEU A 22 -14.71 12.42 0.05
CA LEU A 22 -15.36 13.23 1.07
C LEU A 22 -14.85 14.67 1.16
N PHE A 23 -13.53 14.84 1.07
CA PHE A 23 -12.88 16.08 1.49
C PHE A 23 -12.21 16.85 0.36
N ALA A 24 -11.97 16.24 -0.80
CA ALA A 24 -11.40 16.95 -1.93
C ALA A 24 -12.38 18.00 -2.50
N GLY A 25 -13.69 17.83 -2.29
CA GLY A 25 -14.71 18.78 -2.74
C GLY A 25 -14.72 18.98 -4.26
N GLY A 26 -14.40 17.91 -5.01
CA GLY A 26 -14.28 17.94 -6.47
C GLY A 26 -12.98 18.61 -6.99
N ARG A 27 -12.07 19.01 -6.10
CA ARG A 27 -10.74 19.51 -6.51
C ARG A 27 -9.89 18.32 -6.95
N GLY A 28 -9.41 18.35 -8.19
CA GLY A 28 -8.41 17.41 -8.68
C GLY A 28 -7.02 17.70 -8.10
N GLY A 29 -6.04 16.92 -8.53
CA GLY A 29 -4.63 17.15 -8.18
C GLY A 29 -4.18 16.57 -6.85
N LEU A 30 -4.96 15.65 -6.24
CA LEU A 30 -4.56 14.97 -5.00
C LEU A 30 -3.14 14.38 -5.10
N TRP A 31 -2.79 13.85 -6.26
CA TRP A 31 -1.53 13.16 -6.52
C TRP A 31 -0.40 14.08 -7.03
N THR A 32 -0.68 15.36 -7.27
CA THR A 32 0.29 16.32 -7.84
C THR A 32 0.52 17.53 -6.95
N ASP A 33 -0.41 17.85 -6.03
CA ASP A 33 -0.32 18.94 -5.07
C ASP A 33 -0.21 18.38 -3.63
N PRO A 34 0.96 18.49 -2.99
CA PRO A 34 1.15 18.00 -1.62
C PRO A 34 0.30 18.74 -0.60
N VAL A 35 -0.06 20.01 -0.83
CA VAL A 35 -0.94 20.77 0.09
C VAL A 35 -2.35 20.21 0.05
N GLN A 36 -2.87 19.93 -1.15
CA GLN A 36 -4.17 19.30 -1.31
C GLN A 36 -4.18 17.89 -0.71
N PHE A 37 -3.13 17.09 -0.94
CA PHE A 37 -2.98 15.78 -0.31
C PHE A 37 -3.04 15.87 1.20
N LEU A 38 -2.21 16.69 1.84
CA LEU A 38 -2.14 16.84 3.29
C LEU A 38 -3.46 17.35 3.89
N SER A 39 -4.16 18.23 3.19
CA SER A 39 -5.48 18.73 3.61
C SER A 39 -6.52 17.60 3.65
N VAL A 40 -6.64 16.82 2.57
CA VAL A 40 -7.57 15.68 2.47
C VAL A 40 -7.18 14.59 3.47
N TYR A 41 -5.90 14.23 3.48
CA TYR A 41 -5.37 13.16 4.31
C TYR A 41 -5.54 13.46 5.80
N SER A 42 -5.26 14.70 6.24
CA SER A 42 -5.40 15.06 7.65
C SER A 42 -6.86 15.09 8.14
N GLN A 43 -7.81 15.41 7.26
CA GLN A 43 -9.24 15.28 7.56
C GLN A 43 -9.65 13.81 7.66
N GLY A 44 -9.21 12.98 6.70
CA GLY A 44 -9.40 11.52 6.75
C GLY A 44 -8.82 10.90 8.02
N GLN A 45 -7.57 11.24 8.38
CA GLN A 45 -6.91 10.72 9.56
C GLN A 45 -7.58 11.18 10.87
N ARG A 46 -8.06 12.43 10.96
CA ARG A 46 -8.82 12.89 12.12
C ARG A 46 -10.16 12.16 12.27
N LEU A 47 -10.79 11.81 11.16
CA LEU A 47 -12.06 11.09 11.14
C LEU A 47 -11.88 9.61 11.48
N LEU A 48 -10.94 8.96 10.82
CA LEU A 48 -10.80 7.50 10.81
C LEU A 48 -9.75 7.00 11.78
N GLN A 49 -8.81 7.83 12.23
CA GLN A 49 -7.79 7.52 13.25
C GLN A 49 -7.11 6.17 13.00
N SER A 50 -6.53 6.00 11.81
CA SER A 50 -5.70 4.82 11.52
C SER A 50 -4.45 4.83 12.39
N ASP A 51 -4.05 3.69 12.95
CA ASP A 51 -2.82 3.60 13.74
C ASP A 51 -1.56 3.76 12.89
N VAL A 52 -1.65 3.47 11.58
CA VAL A 52 -0.56 3.59 10.61
C VAL A 52 -0.99 4.51 9.48
N LEU A 53 -0.12 5.47 9.14
CA LEU A 53 -0.31 6.37 8.03
C LEU A 53 0.23 5.72 6.74
N SER A 54 -0.66 5.30 5.83
CA SER A 54 -0.29 4.81 4.49
C SER A 54 0.04 5.96 3.55
N VAL A 55 1.19 5.88 2.86
CA VAL A 55 1.55 6.78 1.74
C VAL A 55 1.68 5.95 0.46
N PRO A 56 0.70 6.01 -0.47
CA PRO A 56 0.66 5.17 -1.65
C PRO A 56 1.54 5.75 -2.78
N ILE A 57 2.80 5.32 -2.83
CA ILE A 57 3.82 5.78 -3.79
C ILE A 57 3.35 5.65 -5.23
N SER A 58 2.83 4.47 -5.61
CA SER A 58 2.37 4.22 -6.98
C SER A 58 1.35 5.25 -7.45
N SER A 59 0.38 5.59 -6.61
CA SER A 59 -0.68 6.55 -6.95
C SER A 59 -0.13 7.94 -7.28
N PHE A 60 0.94 8.39 -6.61
CA PHE A 60 1.60 9.65 -6.95
C PHE A 60 2.22 9.62 -8.35
N PHE A 61 2.88 8.52 -8.73
CA PHE A 61 3.47 8.39 -10.06
C PHE A 61 2.40 8.26 -11.16
N MET A 62 1.36 7.45 -10.92
CA MET A 62 0.27 7.29 -11.88
C MET A 62 -0.51 8.60 -12.05
N GLY A 63 -0.92 9.22 -10.95
CA GLY A 63 -1.63 10.49 -10.98
C GLY A 63 -0.81 11.64 -11.58
N TRP A 64 0.51 11.62 -11.40
CA TRP A 64 1.39 12.57 -12.08
C TRP A 64 1.36 12.40 -13.60
N LEU A 65 1.45 11.17 -14.10
CA LEU A 65 1.39 10.88 -15.54
C LEU A 65 0.01 11.12 -16.14
N ASP A 66 -1.05 10.82 -15.40
CA ASP A 66 -2.42 11.11 -15.84
C ASP A 66 -2.64 12.62 -16.01
N SER A 67 -1.96 13.42 -15.19
CA SER A 67 -1.96 14.90 -15.29
C SER A 67 -1.01 15.45 -16.35
N HIS A 68 -0.02 14.65 -16.80
CA HIS A 68 1.04 15.03 -17.74
C HIS A 68 1.28 13.94 -18.80
N PRO A 69 0.26 13.61 -19.63
CA PRO A 69 0.34 12.50 -20.57
C PRO A 69 1.45 12.67 -21.63
N GLU A 70 1.89 13.90 -21.90
CA GLU A 70 3.00 14.21 -22.80
C GLU A 70 4.34 13.62 -22.35
N ILE A 71 4.52 13.36 -21.04
CA ILE A 71 5.73 12.71 -20.51
C ILE A 71 5.84 11.27 -21.03
N ALA A 72 4.70 10.57 -21.15
CA ALA A 72 4.66 9.18 -21.59
C ALA A 72 4.61 9.04 -23.12
N ALA A 73 4.31 10.10 -23.87
CA ALA A 73 4.21 10.03 -25.34
C ALA A 73 5.49 9.49 -26.03
N PRO A 74 6.72 9.84 -25.61
CA PRO A 74 7.95 9.31 -26.21
C PRO A 74 8.24 7.83 -25.88
N TRP A 75 7.47 7.22 -24.98
CA TRP A 75 7.67 5.84 -24.53
C TRP A 75 6.93 4.81 -25.39
N GLN A 76 6.08 5.27 -26.30
CA GLN A 76 5.38 4.42 -27.25
C GLN A 76 6.37 3.60 -28.10
N GLY A 77 6.11 2.29 -28.20
CA GLY A 77 6.96 1.33 -28.90
C GLY A 77 8.30 1.02 -28.22
N LYS A 78 8.56 1.51 -27.00
CA LYS A 78 9.77 1.16 -26.23
C LYS A 78 9.57 -0.14 -25.43
N SER A 79 10.67 -0.74 -24.98
CA SER A 79 10.60 -1.93 -24.12
C SER A 79 10.00 -1.60 -22.75
N THR A 80 9.27 -2.54 -22.16
CA THR A 80 8.62 -2.38 -20.85
C THR A 80 9.62 -2.01 -19.76
N THR A 81 10.77 -2.68 -19.70
CA THR A 81 11.84 -2.38 -18.73
C THR A 81 12.41 -0.96 -18.89
N PHE A 82 12.58 -0.47 -20.12
CA PHE A 82 13.00 0.92 -20.36
C PHE A 82 11.96 1.91 -19.83
N VAL A 83 10.67 1.66 -20.11
CA VAL A 83 9.58 2.52 -19.65
C VAL A 83 9.47 2.49 -18.13
N CYS A 84 9.60 1.32 -17.50
CA CYS A 84 9.61 1.15 -16.06
C CYS A 84 10.73 1.97 -15.40
N LYS A 85 11.96 1.90 -15.95
CA LYS A 85 13.08 2.73 -15.51
C LYS A 85 12.79 4.22 -15.61
N LYS A 86 12.18 4.67 -16.72
CA LYS A 86 11.86 6.10 -16.94
C LYS A 86 10.75 6.59 -16.03
N LEU A 87 9.69 5.80 -15.87
CA LEU A 87 8.58 6.03 -14.96
C LEU A 87 9.06 6.18 -13.52
N LEU A 88 9.77 5.18 -13.00
CA LEU A 88 10.28 5.20 -11.63
C LEU A 88 11.35 6.27 -11.43
N GLY A 89 12.00 6.71 -12.51
CA GLY A 89 13.02 7.75 -12.55
C GLY A 89 12.49 9.19 -12.54
N LEU A 90 11.18 9.42 -12.60
CA LEU A 90 10.60 10.77 -12.57
C LEU A 90 10.91 11.46 -11.23
N GLU A 91 11.38 12.71 -11.27
CA GLU A 91 11.80 13.45 -10.08
C GLU A 91 10.63 14.15 -9.39
N GLU A 92 9.68 14.66 -10.17
CA GLU A 92 8.55 15.42 -9.68
C GLU A 92 7.61 14.64 -8.76
N PRO A 93 7.12 13.43 -9.10
CA PRO A 93 6.31 12.64 -8.17
C PRO A 93 7.10 12.28 -6.90
N ARG A 94 8.41 12.04 -7.00
CA ARG A 94 9.26 11.81 -5.81
C ARG A 94 9.33 13.04 -4.91
N ARG A 95 9.47 14.23 -5.50
CA ARG A 95 9.44 15.51 -4.77
C ARG A 95 8.10 15.69 -4.04
N VAL A 96 6.98 15.45 -4.72
CA VAL A 96 5.64 15.53 -4.12
C VAL A 96 5.52 14.57 -2.94
N VAL A 97 5.93 13.31 -3.10
CA VAL A 97 5.96 12.33 -1.99
C VAL A 97 6.82 12.83 -0.83
N GLY A 98 8.01 13.38 -1.09
CA GLY A 98 8.88 13.91 -0.04
C GLY A 98 8.23 15.06 0.75
N GLU A 99 7.56 15.98 0.06
CA GLU A 99 6.79 17.06 0.70
C GLU A 99 5.62 16.53 1.52
N VAL A 100 4.93 15.50 1.02
CA VAL A 100 3.89 14.80 1.78
C VAL A 100 4.46 14.14 3.04
N LEU A 101 5.57 13.41 2.95
CA LEU A 101 6.19 12.76 4.10
C LEU A 101 6.62 13.76 5.17
N SER A 102 7.23 14.87 4.75
CA SER A 102 7.59 15.98 5.66
C SER A 102 6.35 16.62 6.31
N GLY A 103 5.28 16.79 5.54
CA GLY A 103 4.02 17.35 6.04
C GLY A 103 3.32 16.42 7.04
N LEU A 104 3.30 15.11 6.77
CA LEU A 104 2.70 14.12 7.66
C LEU A 104 3.44 14.03 8.99
N GLU A 105 4.79 14.01 8.99
CA GLU A 105 5.57 14.02 10.24
C GLU A 105 5.31 15.29 11.06
N SER A 106 5.08 16.43 10.39
CA SER A 106 4.75 17.70 11.07
C SER A 106 3.34 17.70 11.66
N LEU A 107 2.36 17.12 10.96
CA LEU A 107 0.96 17.07 11.39
C LEU A 107 0.71 15.99 12.44
N PHE A 108 1.42 14.87 12.36
CA PHE A 108 1.22 13.68 13.17
C PHE A 108 2.55 13.16 13.74
N PRO A 109 3.28 13.96 14.54
CA PRO A 109 4.59 13.59 15.04
C PRO A 109 4.52 12.27 15.82
N GLY A 110 5.48 11.38 15.56
CA GLY A 110 5.55 10.07 16.21
C GLY A 110 4.63 8.99 15.63
N HIS A 111 3.62 9.32 14.82
CA HIS A 111 2.77 8.31 14.18
C HIS A 111 3.58 7.46 13.18
N PRO A 112 3.38 6.13 13.12
CA PRO A 112 4.10 5.28 12.18
C PRO A 112 3.59 5.52 10.75
N THR A 113 4.52 5.77 9.83
CA THR A 113 4.24 6.00 8.41
C THR A 113 4.75 4.83 7.58
N ALA A 114 3.85 4.20 6.82
CA ALA A 114 4.21 3.12 5.90
C ALA A 114 4.18 3.62 4.44
N LEU A 115 5.26 3.34 3.71
CA LEU A 115 5.25 3.50 2.26
C LEU A 115 4.56 2.28 1.65
N VAL A 116 3.51 2.50 0.87
CA VAL A 116 2.84 1.44 0.12
C VAL A 116 3.15 1.65 -1.36
N THR A 117 3.70 0.65 -2.02
CA THR A 117 4.02 0.71 -3.45
C THR A 117 3.61 -0.59 -4.11
N ASP A 118 3.27 -0.52 -5.39
CA ASP A 118 3.15 -1.71 -6.22
C ASP A 118 4.46 -2.52 -6.20
N SER A 119 4.32 -3.84 -6.31
CA SER A 119 5.45 -4.74 -6.50
C SER A 119 6.16 -4.47 -7.83
N PRO A 120 7.44 -4.88 -7.99
CA PRO A 120 8.17 -4.75 -9.25
C PRO A 120 7.40 -5.30 -10.47
N ARG A 121 6.69 -6.42 -10.32
CA ARG A 121 5.85 -6.99 -11.38
C ARG A 121 4.71 -6.05 -11.79
N ARG A 122 4.03 -5.46 -10.81
CA ARG A 122 2.93 -4.50 -11.06
C ARG A 122 3.43 -3.19 -11.67
N TRP A 123 4.62 -2.71 -11.29
CA TRP A 123 5.27 -1.58 -11.97
C TRP A 123 5.56 -1.86 -13.45
N LEU A 124 5.95 -3.09 -13.80
CA LEU A 124 6.10 -3.49 -15.21
C LEU A 124 4.75 -3.51 -15.94
N SER A 125 3.69 -3.99 -15.30
CA SER A 125 2.33 -3.91 -15.85
C SER A 125 1.91 -2.47 -16.13
N GLU A 126 2.21 -1.54 -15.22
CA GLU A 126 1.95 -0.11 -15.43
C GLU A 126 2.83 0.51 -16.53
N ALA A 127 4.10 0.12 -16.61
CA ALA A 127 5.00 0.55 -17.67
C ALA A 127 4.52 0.05 -19.04
N ARG A 128 4.05 -1.19 -19.13
CA ARG A 128 3.57 -1.82 -20.37
C ARG A 128 2.36 -1.09 -20.95
N LYS A 129 1.40 -0.69 -20.11
CA LYS A 129 0.25 0.12 -20.55
C LYS A 129 0.69 1.38 -21.31
N ARG A 130 1.88 1.91 -20.99
CA ARG A 130 2.44 3.15 -21.56
C ARG A 130 3.34 2.93 -22.78
N THR A 131 3.70 1.68 -23.09
CA THR A 131 4.41 1.36 -24.34
C THR A 131 3.48 1.32 -25.55
N GLY A 132 2.17 1.26 -25.34
CA GLY A 132 1.17 1.00 -26.39
C GLY A 132 1.14 -0.45 -26.87
N ALA A 133 1.96 -1.33 -26.29
CA ALA A 133 1.87 -2.76 -26.51
C ALA A 133 0.62 -3.28 -25.78
N GLY A 134 -0.47 -3.48 -26.52
CA GLY A 134 -1.70 -4.03 -25.96
C GLY A 134 -1.51 -5.44 -25.37
N GLY A 135 -2.44 -5.82 -24.49
CA GLY A 135 -2.52 -7.15 -23.90
C GLY A 135 -1.77 -7.31 -22.58
N ALA A 136 -2.36 -8.10 -21.68
CA ALA A 136 -1.70 -8.59 -20.48
C ALA A 136 -0.76 -9.73 -20.88
N VAL A 137 0.52 -9.58 -20.57
CA VAL A 137 1.51 -10.66 -20.64
C VAL A 137 2.32 -10.55 -19.37
N ASP A 138 2.47 -11.68 -18.70
CA ASP A 138 3.29 -11.78 -17.50
C ASP A 138 4.74 -11.39 -17.84
N PRO A 139 5.38 -10.50 -17.07
CA PRO A 139 6.76 -10.14 -17.29
C PRO A 139 7.69 -11.32 -17.01
N GLU A 140 8.78 -11.40 -17.75
CA GLU A 140 9.82 -12.42 -17.55
C GLU A 140 10.64 -12.14 -16.28
N GLU A 141 11.28 -13.17 -15.71
CA GLU A 141 12.06 -13.04 -14.46
C GLU A 141 13.15 -11.95 -14.56
N ASP A 142 13.85 -11.87 -15.69
CA ASP A 142 14.87 -10.83 -15.94
C ASP A 142 14.27 -9.42 -15.98
N GLU A 143 13.04 -9.26 -16.48
CA GLU A 143 12.35 -7.97 -16.44
C GLU A 143 11.96 -7.60 -15.01
N ILE A 144 11.50 -8.58 -14.22
CA ILE A 144 11.13 -8.42 -12.82
C ILE A 144 12.35 -8.03 -11.97
N ASP A 145 13.48 -8.72 -12.12
CA ASP A 145 14.73 -8.40 -11.42
C ASP A 145 15.22 -6.98 -11.75
N ALA A 146 15.21 -6.61 -13.03
CA ALA A 146 15.53 -5.25 -13.46
C ALA A 146 14.57 -4.21 -12.86
N ALA A 147 13.26 -4.49 -12.82
CA ALA A 147 12.29 -3.62 -12.19
C ALA A 147 12.51 -3.49 -10.68
N ALA A 148 12.89 -4.57 -9.99
CA ALA A 148 13.21 -4.53 -8.57
C ALA A 148 14.38 -3.58 -8.28
N MET A 149 15.41 -3.56 -9.14
CA MET A 149 16.49 -2.57 -9.06
C MET A 149 15.97 -1.14 -9.21
N TYR A 150 15.07 -0.88 -10.16
CA TYR A 150 14.50 0.48 -10.36
C TYR A 150 13.61 0.92 -9.21
N VAL A 151 12.81 0.01 -8.64
CA VAL A 151 11.99 0.29 -7.45
C VAL A 151 12.90 0.60 -6.26
N ALA A 152 13.95 -0.20 -6.04
CA ALA A 152 14.94 0.04 -5.01
C ALA A 152 15.62 1.42 -5.14
N ASP A 153 16.04 1.80 -6.36
CA ASP A 153 16.60 3.12 -6.63
C ASP A 153 15.62 4.26 -6.36
N CYS A 154 14.34 4.08 -6.70
CA CYS A 154 13.30 5.05 -6.38
C CYS A 154 13.12 5.21 -4.87
N LEU A 155 13.05 4.11 -4.12
CA LEU A 155 12.84 4.10 -2.68
C LEU A 155 13.99 4.76 -1.90
N ARG A 156 15.24 4.67 -2.40
CA ARG A 156 16.39 5.34 -1.79
C ARG A 156 16.21 6.86 -1.67
N ALA A 157 15.39 7.47 -2.54
CA ALA A 157 15.06 8.90 -2.46
C ALA A 157 14.32 9.27 -1.16
N PHE A 158 13.71 8.31 -0.47
CA PHE A 158 12.94 8.53 0.76
C PHE A 158 13.69 8.15 2.04
N SER A 159 14.98 7.79 1.94
CA SER A 159 15.82 7.38 3.07
C SER A 159 15.98 8.43 4.18
N GLY A 160 15.81 9.72 3.85
CA GLY A 160 15.88 10.81 4.82
C GLY A 160 14.63 10.99 5.70
N TYR A 161 13.56 10.25 5.45
CA TYR A 161 12.29 10.37 6.19
C TYR A 161 12.11 9.25 7.21
N ARG A 162 11.30 9.52 8.25
CA ARG A 162 10.96 8.53 9.27
C ARG A 162 9.89 7.57 8.73
N ILE A 163 10.34 6.43 8.23
CA ILE A 163 9.48 5.39 7.67
C ILE A 163 9.46 4.19 8.61
N PHE A 164 8.26 3.74 8.94
CA PHE A 164 8.02 2.57 9.79
C PHE A 164 8.11 1.27 8.99
N ALA A 165 7.48 1.23 7.82
CA ALA A 165 7.40 0.04 6.99
C ALA A 165 7.39 0.37 5.50
N LEU A 166 7.87 -0.58 4.70
CA LEU A 166 7.66 -0.65 3.27
C LEU A 166 6.71 -1.81 2.97
N VAL A 167 5.60 -1.53 2.31
CA VAL A 167 4.62 -2.52 1.90
C VAL A 167 4.62 -2.65 0.38
N LEU A 168 4.93 -3.83 -0.12
CA LEU A 168 4.70 -4.16 -1.53
C LEU A 168 3.27 -4.67 -1.71
N ASP A 169 2.52 -4.02 -2.59
CA ASP A 169 1.22 -4.48 -3.04
C ASP A 169 1.41 -5.54 -4.13
N GLU A 170 0.94 -6.76 -3.90
CA GLU A 170 1.12 -7.89 -4.82
C GLU A 170 -0.22 -8.61 -5.04
N ASP A 171 -0.55 -8.83 -6.32
CA ASP A 171 -1.79 -9.46 -6.76
C ASP A 171 -1.57 -10.75 -7.57
N GLU A 172 -0.33 -11.25 -7.67
CA GLU A 172 -0.10 -12.61 -8.16
C GLU A 172 -0.65 -13.60 -7.13
N THR A 173 -1.68 -14.36 -7.49
CA THR A 173 -2.34 -15.29 -6.57
C THR A 173 -1.93 -16.74 -6.81
N ASP A 174 -1.18 -17.03 -7.88
CA ASP A 174 -0.69 -18.36 -8.20
C ASP A 174 0.46 -18.76 -7.26
N SER A 175 0.17 -19.63 -6.30
CA SER A 175 1.14 -20.09 -5.29
C SER A 175 2.44 -20.66 -5.87
N GLU A 176 2.40 -21.25 -7.08
CA GLU A 176 3.61 -21.80 -7.72
C GLU A 176 4.55 -20.69 -8.19
N LYS A 177 3.99 -19.60 -8.73
CA LYS A 177 4.76 -18.44 -9.21
C LYS A 177 5.31 -17.60 -8.04
N VAL A 178 4.53 -17.49 -6.98
CA VAL A 178 4.81 -16.62 -5.83
C VAL A 178 6.09 -17.02 -5.10
N GLY A 179 6.40 -18.32 -5.05
CA GLY A 179 7.61 -18.82 -4.39
C GLY A 179 8.92 -18.23 -4.96
N GLY A 180 8.95 -17.93 -6.27
CA GLY A 180 10.13 -17.35 -6.93
C GLY A 180 10.22 -15.83 -6.84
N LEU A 181 9.08 -15.13 -6.71
CA LEU A 181 9.02 -13.66 -6.77
C LEU A 181 9.84 -12.98 -5.66
N TRP A 182 9.84 -13.55 -4.45
CA TRP A 182 10.51 -12.92 -3.31
C TRP A 182 12.02 -12.79 -3.51
N SER A 183 12.63 -13.77 -4.19
CA SER A 183 14.05 -13.72 -4.56
C SER A 183 14.31 -12.64 -5.61
N LEU A 184 13.41 -12.47 -6.58
CA LEU A 184 13.51 -11.41 -7.60
C LEU A 184 13.30 -10.01 -6.98
N TYR A 185 12.58 -9.91 -5.85
CA TYR A 185 12.36 -8.65 -5.14
C TYR A 185 13.47 -8.29 -4.16
N GLN A 186 14.53 -9.10 -4.05
CA GLN A 186 15.63 -8.91 -3.11
C GLN A 186 16.25 -7.49 -3.15
N PRO A 187 16.44 -6.81 -4.29
CA PRO A 187 16.94 -5.43 -4.30
C PRO A 187 16.09 -4.46 -3.48
N VAL A 188 14.77 -4.65 -3.44
CA VAL A 188 13.82 -3.83 -2.67
C VAL A 188 13.93 -4.15 -1.19
N TRP A 189 14.00 -5.44 -0.84
CA TRP A 189 14.19 -5.87 0.55
C TRP A 189 15.51 -5.42 1.14
N ASN A 190 16.58 -5.42 0.35
CA ASN A 190 17.87 -4.88 0.77
C ASN A 190 17.79 -3.38 1.13
N VAL A 191 16.92 -2.61 0.46
CA VAL A 191 16.68 -1.20 0.81
C VAL A 191 15.94 -1.09 2.14
N ALA A 192 14.89 -1.87 2.33
CA ALA A 192 14.15 -1.91 3.59
C ALA A 192 15.07 -2.33 4.76
N ASP A 193 15.85 -3.40 4.60
CA ASP A 193 16.80 -3.87 5.60
C ASP A 193 17.88 -2.81 5.88
N HIS A 194 18.44 -2.17 4.86
CA HIS A 194 19.46 -1.14 5.02
C HIS A 194 18.96 0.06 5.82
N TYR A 195 17.73 0.51 5.56
CA TYR A 195 17.11 1.63 6.28
C TYR A 195 16.25 1.22 7.49
N GLN A 196 16.27 -0.07 7.85
CA GLN A 196 15.55 -0.64 8.98
C GLN A 196 14.02 -0.43 8.92
N TRP A 197 13.45 -0.46 7.72
CA TRP A 197 12.01 -0.47 7.52
C TRP A 197 11.50 -1.90 7.62
N LEU A 198 10.35 -2.09 8.27
CA LEU A 198 9.68 -3.40 8.25
C LEU A 198 9.22 -3.73 6.83
N LYS A 199 9.42 -4.98 6.42
CA LYS A 199 9.02 -5.53 5.13
C LYS A 199 7.61 -6.08 5.23
N GLY A 200 6.66 -5.40 4.58
CA GLY A 200 5.27 -5.81 4.47
C GLY A 200 4.91 -6.24 3.06
N VAL A 201 3.93 -7.13 2.96
CA VAL A 201 3.23 -7.40 1.70
C VAL A 201 1.75 -7.17 1.90
N ARG A 202 1.12 -6.40 1.01
CA ARG A 202 -0.33 -6.36 0.86
C ARG A 202 -0.72 -7.41 -0.16
N TRP A 203 -1.51 -8.38 0.27
CA TRP A 203 -1.80 -9.60 -0.46
C TRP A 203 -3.27 -9.73 -0.82
N HIS A 204 -3.56 -9.83 -2.11
CA HIS A 204 -4.95 -9.93 -2.60
C HIS A 204 -5.44 -11.38 -2.78
N GLY A 205 -4.55 -12.37 -2.70
CA GLY A 205 -4.90 -13.78 -2.77
C GLY A 205 -5.44 -14.35 -1.47
N GLU A 206 -5.65 -15.66 -1.45
CA GLU A 206 -6.02 -16.37 -0.23
C GLU A 206 -4.89 -16.32 0.81
N ALA A 207 -5.26 -16.52 2.07
CA ALA A 207 -4.38 -16.57 3.24
C ALA A 207 -3.47 -17.82 3.26
N VAL A 208 -2.76 -18.11 2.16
CA VAL A 208 -1.98 -19.34 2.00
C VAL A 208 -0.51 -19.01 1.71
N ALA A 209 0.37 -19.60 2.53
CA ALA A 209 1.82 -19.76 2.32
C ALA A 209 2.63 -18.51 1.94
N LEU A 210 2.29 -17.33 2.47
CA LEU A 210 3.21 -16.20 2.42
C LEU A 210 4.46 -16.47 3.29
N PRO A 211 5.64 -16.02 2.87
CA PRO A 211 6.90 -16.18 3.61
C PRO A 211 7.02 -15.26 4.84
N VAL A 212 5.94 -15.08 5.60
CA VAL A 212 5.94 -14.23 6.79
C VAL A 212 6.88 -14.82 7.84
N GLY A 213 7.77 -13.99 8.38
CA GLY A 213 8.83 -14.38 9.32
C GLY A 213 10.07 -14.99 8.66
N ARG A 214 10.12 -15.08 7.32
CA ARG A 214 11.28 -15.55 6.57
C ARG A 214 11.82 -14.46 5.64
N GLU A 215 11.05 -14.08 4.62
CA GLU A 215 11.41 -13.06 3.64
C GLU A 215 10.79 -11.69 4.00
N VAL A 216 9.58 -11.70 4.57
CA VAL A 216 8.83 -10.50 4.95
C VAL A 216 8.47 -10.53 6.43
N ASP A 217 8.41 -9.37 7.06
CA ASP A 217 8.12 -9.24 8.49
C ASP A 217 6.63 -9.38 8.78
N PHE A 218 5.76 -8.98 7.84
CA PHE A 218 4.31 -9.08 8.00
C PHE A 218 3.52 -9.12 6.68
N ALA A 219 2.25 -9.49 6.77
CA ALA A 219 1.30 -9.47 5.65
C ALA A 219 -0.02 -8.74 5.98
N LEU A 220 -0.58 -8.07 4.98
CA LEU A 220 -1.84 -7.34 5.05
C LEU A 220 -2.84 -7.95 4.06
N PHE A 221 -4.00 -8.35 4.52
CA PHE A 221 -5.02 -9.02 3.72
C PHE A 221 -6.28 -8.16 3.61
N PRO A 222 -6.41 -7.29 2.59
CA PRO A 222 -7.56 -6.40 2.43
C PRO A 222 -8.87 -7.14 2.11
N SER A 223 -8.78 -8.38 1.59
CA SER A 223 -9.96 -9.15 1.13
C SER A 223 -10.41 -10.23 2.12
N VAL A 224 -9.56 -10.62 3.06
CA VAL A 224 -9.83 -11.72 4.00
C VAL A 224 -10.69 -11.21 5.16
N SER A 225 -11.72 -11.96 5.53
CA SER A 225 -12.59 -11.66 6.67
C SER A 225 -11.87 -11.93 8.00
N TRP A 226 -12.43 -11.41 9.10
CA TRP A 226 -11.82 -11.56 10.42
C TRP A 226 -11.70 -13.04 10.83
N ASP A 227 -12.72 -13.85 10.55
CA ASP A 227 -12.69 -15.28 10.83
C ASP A 227 -11.66 -16.00 9.95
N GLY A 228 -11.47 -15.55 8.71
CA GLY A 228 -10.44 -16.07 7.81
C GLY A 228 -9.01 -15.78 8.29
N MET A 229 -8.82 -14.77 9.14
CA MET A 229 -7.52 -14.45 9.74
C MET A 229 -7.18 -15.31 10.95
N ALA A 230 -8.17 -15.96 11.60
CA ALA A 230 -7.98 -16.68 12.85
C ALA A 230 -6.87 -17.74 12.77
N ALA A 231 -6.84 -18.52 11.68
CA ALA A 231 -5.84 -19.56 11.47
C ALA A 231 -4.41 -19.00 11.35
N LEU A 232 -4.23 -17.79 10.80
CA LEU A 232 -2.92 -17.14 10.70
C LEU A 232 -2.43 -16.67 12.07
N TRP A 233 -3.33 -16.12 12.88
CA TRP A 233 -2.99 -15.66 14.24
C TRP A 233 -2.73 -16.81 15.21
N GLU A 234 -3.44 -17.93 15.10
CA GLU A 234 -3.17 -19.14 15.88
C GLU A 234 -1.78 -19.72 15.59
N GLN A 235 -1.28 -19.54 14.36
CA GLN A 235 0.08 -19.89 13.97
C GLN A 235 1.12 -18.84 14.42
N GLY A 236 0.70 -17.73 15.04
CA GLY A 236 1.57 -16.65 15.48
C GLY A 236 2.13 -15.79 14.34
N LEU A 237 1.53 -15.84 13.15
CA LEU A 237 1.98 -15.04 12.01
C LEU A 237 1.63 -13.56 12.22
N ALA A 238 2.59 -12.68 11.93
CA ALA A 238 2.39 -11.24 11.90
C ALA A 238 1.54 -10.86 10.67
N ALA A 239 0.22 -10.95 10.82
CA ALA A 239 -0.71 -10.68 9.74
C ALA A 239 -1.89 -9.84 10.24
N ALA A 240 -2.42 -8.97 9.37
CA ALA A 240 -3.60 -8.16 9.65
C ALA A 240 -4.60 -8.25 8.51
N GLY A 241 -5.89 -8.23 8.83
CA GLY A 241 -6.98 -8.32 7.85
C GLY A 241 -8.32 -8.10 8.52
N GLY A 242 -9.40 -8.58 7.90
CA GLY A 242 -10.73 -8.59 8.49
C GLY A 242 -11.57 -7.33 8.30
N LEU A 243 -10.97 -6.21 7.85
CA LEU A 243 -11.70 -5.00 7.45
C LEU A 243 -11.95 -5.00 5.93
N ASN A 244 -12.43 -6.12 5.40
CA ASN A 244 -12.67 -6.30 3.98
C ASN A 244 -13.87 -5.50 3.48
N ARG A 245 -14.17 -5.56 2.17
CA ARG A 245 -15.27 -4.77 1.57
C ARG A 245 -16.61 -5.01 2.26
N ASP A 246 -16.91 -6.25 2.67
CA ASP A 246 -18.19 -6.58 3.31
C ASP A 246 -18.28 -6.03 4.73
N PHE A 247 -17.17 -5.91 5.45
CA PHE A 247 -17.11 -5.24 6.76
C PHE A 247 -17.66 -3.80 6.72
N TRP A 248 -17.51 -3.11 5.59
CA TRP A 248 -17.90 -1.70 5.41
C TRP A 248 -19.32 -1.47 4.88
N LYS A 249 -19.99 -2.51 4.33
CA LYS A 249 -21.26 -2.34 3.62
C LYS A 249 -22.45 -2.11 4.54
N GLU A 250 -22.65 -2.98 5.55
CA GLU A 250 -23.86 -2.96 6.36
C GLU A 250 -23.58 -3.03 7.87
N PRO A 251 -24.40 -2.34 8.69
CA PRO A 251 -24.37 -2.50 10.14
C PRO A 251 -24.85 -3.91 10.51
N GLY A 252 -23.91 -4.74 10.93
CA GLY A 252 -24.16 -6.06 11.53
C GLY A 252 -23.36 -6.25 12.81
N PRO A 253 -23.55 -7.37 13.52
CA PRO A 253 -22.68 -7.71 14.65
C PRO A 253 -21.21 -7.70 14.21
N LEU A 254 -20.33 -7.34 15.14
CA LEU A 254 -18.91 -7.55 14.92
C LEU A 254 -18.62 -9.05 14.87
N PRO A 255 -17.70 -9.52 14.02
CA PRO A 255 -17.23 -10.90 14.07
C PRO A 255 -16.76 -11.27 15.48
N GLU A 256 -17.06 -12.49 15.93
CA GLU A 256 -16.73 -12.93 17.30
C GLU A 256 -15.24 -12.83 17.63
N ALA A 257 -14.38 -13.00 16.61
CA ALA A 257 -12.94 -12.92 16.77
C ALA A 257 -12.38 -11.49 16.80
N THR A 258 -13.20 -10.43 16.83
CA THR A 258 -12.73 -9.01 16.73
C THR A 258 -11.79 -8.54 17.84
N ASP A 259 -11.81 -9.21 18.99
CA ASP A 259 -10.86 -9.04 20.10
C ASP A 259 -9.49 -9.68 19.81
N ARG A 260 -9.40 -10.53 18.78
CA ARG A 260 -8.19 -11.24 18.37
C ARG A 260 -7.51 -10.53 17.21
N GLY A 261 -6.24 -10.22 17.39
CA GLY A 261 -5.34 -9.79 16.33
C GLY A 261 -5.57 -8.36 15.79
N PRO A 262 -4.64 -7.88 14.96
CA PRO A 262 -4.72 -6.56 14.35
C PRO A 262 -5.69 -6.53 13.15
N GLY A 263 -6.41 -5.43 13.02
CA GLY A 263 -7.31 -5.17 11.89
C GLY A 263 -6.60 -4.44 10.76
N TYR A 264 -6.81 -4.89 9.53
CA TYR A 264 -6.41 -4.16 8.32
C TYR A 264 -7.50 -4.18 7.26
N GLY A 265 -7.62 -3.08 6.51
CA GLY A 265 -8.33 -3.06 5.25
C GLY A 265 -8.44 -1.68 4.62
N VAL A 266 -9.05 -1.66 3.44
CA VAL A 266 -9.25 -0.46 2.61
C VAL A 266 -10.71 -0.04 2.73
N VAL A 267 -10.96 1.22 3.11
CA VAL A 267 -12.31 1.77 3.10
C VAL A 267 -12.73 2.01 1.66
N PRO A 268 -13.81 1.38 1.16
CA PRO A 268 -14.29 1.60 -0.18
C PRO A 268 -14.62 3.08 -0.40
N ALA A 269 -14.20 3.63 -1.53
CA ALA A 269 -14.47 5.03 -1.84
C ALA A 269 -15.96 5.36 -1.72
N ASP A 270 -16.85 4.45 -2.14
CA ASP A 270 -18.30 4.56 -2.13
C ASP A 270 -18.97 4.29 -0.76
N ALA A 271 -18.22 3.95 0.29
CA ALA A 271 -18.79 3.62 1.60
C ALA A 271 -19.58 4.78 2.23
N HIS A 272 -20.65 4.48 2.97
CA HIS A 272 -21.44 5.50 3.67
C HIS A 272 -20.72 5.97 4.94
N PRO A 273 -20.53 7.28 5.17
CA PRO A 273 -19.77 7.77 6.33
C PRO A 273 -20.29 7.34 7.68
N GLU A 274 -21.61 7.37 7.89
CA GLU A 274 -22.21 6.93 9.14
C GLU A 274 -21.93 5.44 9.40
N HIS A 275 -21.97 4.60 8.36
CA HIS A 275 -21.65 3.17 8.50
C HIS A 275 -20.19 2.95 8.87
N VAL A 276 -19.27 3.63 8.20
CA VAL A 276 -17.82 3.54 8.48
C VAL A 276 -17.52 3.93 9.93
N LEU A 277 -18.07 5.07 10.39
CA LEU A 277 -17.85 5.55 11.76
C LEU A 277 -18.47 4.62 12.81
N ASN A 278 -19.69 4.14 12.58
CA ASN A 278 -20.34 3.20 13.49
C ASN A 278 -19.55 1.89 13.63
N ARG A 279 -19.03 1.36 12.50
CA ARG A 279 -18.21 0.14 12.50
C ARG A 279 -16.88 0.34 13.23
N LEU A 280 -16.21 1.47 13.02
CA LEU A 280 -14.96 1.79 13.73
C LEU A 280 -15.17 2.03 15.21
N HIS A 281 -16.24 2.72 15.60
CA HIS A 281 -16.59 2.92 17.00
C HIS A 281 -16.86 1.59 17.69
N ALA A 282 -17.64 0.71 17.05
CA ALA A 282 -17.89 -0.63 17.58
C ALA A 282 -16.58 -1.43 17.70
N LEU A 283 -15.75 -1.46 16.65
CA LEU A 283 -14.48 -2.20 16.64
C LEU A 283 -13.54 -1.74 17.74
N ARG A 284 -13.40 -0.43 17.95
CA ARG A 284 -12.57 0.14 19.02
C ARG A 284 -13.12 -0.13 20.42
N GLY A 285 -14.44 -0.20 20.58
CA GLY A 285 -15.06 -0.55 21.85
C GLY A 285 -14.95 -2.03 22.21
N ALA A 286 -14.66 -2.89 21.23
CA ALA A 286 -14.48 -4.33 21.41
C ALA A 286 -13.01 -4.75 21.67
N LYS A 287 -12.05 -3.84 21.45
CA LYS A 287 -10.62 -4.07 21.62
C LYS A 287 -10.09 -3.55 22.95
#